data_AF-A0A840IQI6-F1
#
_entry.id   AF-A0A840IQI6-F1
#
_cell.length_a   1.000
_cell.length_b   1.000
_cell.length_c   1.000
_cell.angle_alpha   90.00
_cell.angle_beta   90.00
_cell.angle_gamma   90.00
#
_symmetry.space_group_name_H-M   'P 1'
#
loop_
_entity.id
_entity.type
_entity.pdbx_description
1 polymer ?
#
loop_
_entity_poly.entity_id
_entity_poly.type
_entity_poly.pdbx_seq_one_letter_code
_entity_poly.pdbx_strand_id
1 'polypeptide(L)'
;MTEDWAAVAKAIDMRVRELGWRQRELAERSHVSQATVRELQHHVVERRRSARTLEALSTTLGWHPRHLLAVLQNRTPPHPDEPADDGNELASRLDALEQRLAEITDRLEDVQTSLATVVEHIRPKR
;
A
#
# COMPACT_ATOMS: atom_id res chain seq x y z
N MET A 1 6.69 0.42 -19.23
CA MET A 1 6.38 -0.82 -18.50
C MET A 1 5.04 -1.30 -19.02
N THR A 2 4.98 -2.46 -19.65
CA THR A 2 3.76 -3.00 -20.26
C THR A 2 2.93 -3.68 -19.19
N GLU A 3 1.73 -3.17 -18.92
CA GLU A 3 0.79 -3.79 -17.99
C GLU A 3 0.25 -5.10 -18.58
N ASP A 4 0.42 -6.22 -17.88
CA ASP A 4 -0.03 -7.54 -18.35
C ASP A 4 -1.40 -7.89 -17.75
N TRP A 5 -2.43 -7.28 -18.34
CA TRP A 5 -3.82 -7.58 -18.00
C TRP A 5 -4.21 -9.03 -18.32
N ALA A 6 -3.51 -9.68 -19.26
CA ALA A 6 -3.73 -11.09 -19.60
C ALA A 6 -3.28 -12.04 -18.50
N ALA A 7 -2.15 -11.75 -17.86
CA ALA A 7 -1.72 -12.48 -16.68
C ALA A 7 -2.73 -12.34 -15.53
N VAL A 8 -3.30 -11.14 -15.32
CA VAL A 8 -4.32 -10.90 -14.28
C VAL A 8 -5.58 -11.71 -14.51
N ALA A 9 -6.16 -11.68 -15.72
CA ALA A 9 -7.35 -12.46 -16.04
C ALA A 9 -7.12 -13.97 -15.88
N LYS A 10 -5.97 -14.46 -16.36
CA LYS A 10 -5.62 -15.87 -16.23
C LYS A 10 -5.50 -16.28 -14.76
N ALA A 11 -4.87 -15.45 -13.92
CA ALA A 11 -4.77 -15.70 -12.49
C ALA A 11 -6.18 -15.84 -11.87
N ILE A 12 -7.05 -14.86 -12.12
CA ILE A 12 -8.43 -14.86 -11.60
C ILE A 12 -9.19 -16.11 -12.06
N ASP A 13 -9.13 -16.46 -13.34
CA ASP A 13 -9.81 -17.64 -13.89
C ASP A 13 -9.33 -18.95 -13.26
N MET A 14 -8.02 -19.12 -13.08
CA MET A 14 -7.47 -20.30 -12.44
C MET A 14 -7.98 -20.41 -10.99
N ARG A 15 -7.93 -19.32 -10.23
CA ARG A 15 -8.31 -19.32 -8.82
C ARG A 15 -9.81 -19.50 -8.61
N VAL A 16 -10.63 -18.86 -9.44
CA VAL A 16 -12.08 -19.04 -9.43
C VAL A 16 -12.44 -20.49 -9.75
N ARG A 17 -11.74 -21.14 -10.68
CA ARG A 17 -11.92 -22.57 -10.97
C ARG A 17 -11.48 -23.46 -9.82
N GLU A 18 -10.35 -23.18 -9.18
CA GLU A 18 -9.88 -23.92 -7.98
C GLU A 18 -10.90 -23.85 -6.84
N LEU A 19 -11.50 -22.67 -6.63
CA LEU A 19 -12.51 -22.44 -5.60
C LEU A 19 -13.91 -22.92 -6.01
N GLY A 20 -14.10 -23.32 -7.27
CA GLY A 20 -15.39 -23.73 -7.83
C GLY A 20 -16.42 -22.61 -7.94
N TRP A 21 -15.97 -21.35 -7.99
CA TRP A 21 -16.85 -20.18 -8.01
C TRP A 21 -17.28 -19.80 -9.42
N ARG A 22 -18.43 -19.14 -9.53
CA ARG A 22 -18.91 -18.47 -10.74
C ARG A 22 -18.59 -16.98 -10.69
N GLN A 23 -18.53 -16.32 -11.85
CA GLN A 23 -18.31 -14.86 -11.95
C GLN A 23 -19.27 -14.05 -11.06
N ARG A 24 -20.53 -14.47 -10.95
CA ARG A 24 -21.54 -13.83 -10.09
C ARG A 24 -21.17 -13.93 -8.61
N GLU A 25 -20.67 -15.08 -8.17
CA GLU A 25 -20.27 -15.30 -6.78
C GLU A 25 -19.01 -14.51 -6.43
N LEU A 26 -18.06 -14.42 -7.36
CA LEU A 26 -16.89 -13.55 -7.19
C LEU A 26 -17.31 -12.08 -7.07
N ALA A 27 -18.21 -11.61 -7.94
CA ALA A 27 -18.73 -10.25 -7.91
C ALA A 27 -19.44 -9.93 -6.59
N GLU A 28 -20.32 -10.82 -6.13
CA GLU A 28 -21.05 -10.69 -4.86
C GLU A 28 -20.11 -10.65 -3.66
N ARG A 29 -19.12 -11.55 -3.59
CA ARG A 29 -18.19 -11.63 -2.46
C ARG A 29 -17.19 -10.48 -2.42
N SER A 30 -16.75 -9.99 -3.58
CA SER A 30 -15.79 -8.89 -3.67
C SER A 30 -16.43 -7.50 -3.61
N HIS A 31 -17.77 -7.41 -3.58
CA HIS A 31 -18.51 -6.15 -3.72
C HIS A 31 -18.18 -5.39 -5.00
N VAL A 32 -17.81 -6.11 -6.06
CA VAL A 32 -17.50 -5.57 -7.38
C VAL A 32 -18.62 -5.93 -8.34
N SER A 33 -18.92 -5.07 -9.32
CA SER A 33 -19.98 -5.37 -10.29
C SER A 33 -19.60 -6.55 -11.18
N GLN A 34 -20.57 -7.37 -11.58
CA GLN A 34 -20.33 -8.48 -12.51
C GLN A 34 -19.80 -8.01 -13.87
N ALA A 35 -20.21 -6.81 -14.31
CA ALA A 35 -19.67 -6.17 -15.51
C ALA A 35 -18.17 -5.91 -15.38
N THR A 36 -17.72 -5.41 -14.22
CA THR A 36 -16.31 -5.17 -13.93
C THR A 36 -15.49 -6.46 -13.92
N VAL A 37 -16.01 -7.55 -13.32
CA VAL A 37 -15.33 -8.87 -13.36
C VAL A 37 -15.19 -9.36 -14.81
N ARG A 38 -16.25 -9.24 -15.60
CA ARG A 38 -16.26 -9.62 -17.01
C ARG A 38 -15.28 -8.79 -17.84
N GLU A 39 -15.25 -7.48 -17.65
CA GLU A 39 -14.32 -6.58 -18.34
C GLU A 39 -12.86 -6.91 -18.00
N LEU A 40 -12.57 -7.22 -16.73
CA LEU A 40 -11.24 -7.62 -16.28
C LEU A 40 -10.78 -8.92 -16.96
N GLN A 41 -11.69 -9.89 -17.10
CA GLN A 41 -11.39 -11.17 -17.72
C GLN A 41 -11.24 -11.11 -19.25
N HIS A 42 -11.90 -10.14 -19.91
CA HIS A 42 -11.84 -9.99 -21.36
C HIS A 42 -10.87 -8.89 -21.84
N HIS A 43 -10.13 -8.25 -20.92
CA HIS A 43 -9.15 -7.19 -21.19
C HIS A 43 -9.71 -6.02 -22.02
N VAL A 44 -10.99 -5.67 -21.83
CA VAL A 44 -11.69 -4.75 -22.75
C VAL A 44 -11.43 -3.26 -22.43
N VAL A 45 -10.97 -2.91 -21.23
CA VAL A 45 -10.82 -1.50 -20.82
C VAL A 45 -9.53 -1.25 -20.02
N GLU A 46 -8.57 -0.59 -20.66
CA GLU A 46 -7.28 -0.15 -20.07
C GLU A 46 -7.37 1.19 -19.31
N ARG A 47 -8.56 1.80 -19.17
CA ARG A 47 -8.73 3.11 -18.53
C ARG A 47 -8.76 3.01 -17.00
N ARG A 48 -7.58 3.01 -16.39
CA ARG A 48 -7.27 3.63 -15.08
C ARG A 48 -8.35 3.47 -13.99
N ARG A 49 -8.80 2.25 -13.66
CA ARG A 49 -9.63 1.96 -12.46
C ARG A 49 -9.41 0.52 -11.99
N SER A 50 -9.32 0.19 -10.71
CA SER A 50 -8.95 0.94 -9.50
C SER A 50 -8.10 -0.02 -8.65
N ALA A 51 -6.95 0.41 -8.13
CA ALA A 51 -6.10 -0.44 -7.28
C ALA A 51 -6.93 -1.12 -6.16
N ARG A 52 -7.90 -0.37 -5.63
CA ARG A 52 -8.91 -0.83 -4.67
C ARG A 52 -9.78 -2.01 -5.15
N THR A 53 -10.16 -2.06 -6.43
CA THR A 53 -10.90 -3.20 -7.01
C THR A 53 -10.02 -4.44 -7.12
N LEU A 54 -8.77 -4.28 -7.57
CA LEU A 54 -7.81 -5.38 -7.64
C LEU A 54 -7.45 -5.90 -6.24
N GLU A 55 -7.36 -5.02 -5.25
CA GLU A 55 -7.18 -5.38 -3.85
C GLU A 55 -8.38 -6.18 -3.33
N ALA A 56 -9.61 -5.68 -3.53
CA ALA A 56 -10.83 -6.38 -3.11
C ALA A 56 -10.96 -7.76 -3.77
N LEU A 57 -10.63 -7.89 -5.05
CA LEU A 57 -10.61 -9.19 -5.74
C LEU A 57 -9.52 -10.09 -5.18
N SER A 58 -8.31 -9.57 -4.95
CA SER A 58 -7.19 -10.35 -4.41
C SER A 58 -7.53 -10.91 -3.04
N THR A 59 -8.04 -10.09 -2.13
CA THR A 59 -8.43 -10.54 -0.78
C THR A 59 -9.57 -11.55 -0.81
N THR A 60 -10.56 -11.34 -1.67
CA THR A 60 -11.69 -12.27 -1.84
C THR A 60 -11.24 -13.64 -2.36
N LEU A 61 -10.21 -13.68 -3.21
CA LEU A 61 -9.62 -14.90 -3.75
C LEU A 61 -8.65 -15.60 -2.78
N GLY A 62 -8.47 -15.04 -1.58
CA GLY A 62 -7.54 -15.54 -0.56
C GLY A 62 -6.08 -15.23 -0.88
N TRP A 63 -5.83 -14.17 -1.65
CA TRP A 63 -4.49 -13.67 -1.94
C TRP A 63 -4.20 -12.37 -1.19
N HIS A 64 -2.93 -12.01 -1.17
CA HIS A 64 -2.46 -10.72 -0.70
C HIS A 64 -3.11 -9.58 -1.50
N PRO A 65 -3.52 -8.44 -0.89
CA PRO A 65 -4.18 -7.33 -1.60
C PRO A 65 -3.40 -6.82 -2.83
N ARG A 66 -2.07 -6.88 -2.75
CA ARG A 66 -1.16 -6.46 -3.83
C ARG A 66 -0.84 -7.56 -4.86
N HIS A 67 -1.39 -8.77 -4.72
CA HIS A 67 -1.07 -9.91 -5.59
C HIS A 67 -1.41 -9.62 -7.05
N LEU A 68 -2.66 -9.25 -7.34
CA LEU A 68 -3.08 -8.95 -8.71
C LEU A 68 -2.37 -7.71 -9.28
N LEU A 69 -2.01 -6.74 -8.44
CA LEU A 69 -1.24 -5.57 -8.84
C LEU A 69 0.21 -5.93 -9.18
N ALA A 70 0.83 -6.86 -8.46
CA ALA A 70 2.15 -7.38 -8.78
C ALA A 70 2.14 -8.19 -10.08
N VAL A 71 1.14 -9.05 -10.28
CA VAL A 71 0.92 -9.78 -11.54
C VAL A 71 0.76 -8.83 -12.72
N LEU A 72 -0.03 -7.77 -12.56
CA LEU A 72 -0.20 -6.73 -13.58
C LEU A 72 1.11 -6.06 -13.98
N GLN A 73 1.99 -5.84 -13.00
CA GLN A 73 3.29 -5.20 -13.18
C GLN A 73 4.41 -6.17 -13.59
N ASN A 74 4.08 -7.45 -13.86
CA ASN A 74 5.05 -8.52 -14.08
C ASN A 74 6.11 -8.63 -12.96
N ARG A 75 5.69 -8.34 -11.73
CA ARG A 75 6.50 -8.52 -10.51
C ARG A 75 6.11 -9.81 -9.83
N THR A 76 7.05 -10.40 -9.08
CA THR A 76 6.76 -11.57 -8.24
C THR A 76 5.69 -11.18 -7.21
N PRO A 77 4.53 -11.86 -7.20
CA PRO A 77 3.49 -11.54 -6.26
C PRO A 77 3.89 -11.93 -4.82
N PRO A 78 3.55 -11.11 -3.82
CA PRO A 78 3.79 -11.42 -2.41
C PRO A 78 3.00 -12.66 -1.97
N HIS A 79 3.53 -13.36 -0.96
CA HIS A 79 2.89 -14.56 -0.41
C HIS A 79 1.56 -14.17 0.28
N PRO A 80 0.50 -15.00 0.21
CA PRO A 80 -0.77 -14.71 0.89
C PRO A 80 -0.65 -14.50 2.40
N ASP A 81 0.37 -15.09 3.03
CA ASP A 81 0.65 -14.94 4.47
C ASP A 81 1.60 -13.79 4.80
N GLU A 82 2.12 -13.08 3.79
CA GLU A 82 2.86 -11.84 4.04
C GLU A 82 1.85 -10.76 4.48
N PRO A 83 2.15 -9.97 5.52
CA PRO A 83 1.26 -8.89 5.90
C PRO A 83 1.09 -7.93 4.73
N ALA A 84 -0.18 -7.61 4.42
CA ALA A 84 -0.54 -6.49 3.57
C ALA A 84 0.28 -5.29 4.02
N ASP A 85 1.19 -4.85 3.15
CA ASP A 85 2.19 -3.83 3.46
C ASP A 85 1.57 -2.44 3.64
N ASP A 86 0.69 -2.30 4.62
CA ASP A 86 0.48 -1.09 5.41
C ASP A 86 1.72 -0.84 6.29
N GLY A 87 2.52 -1.88 6.53
CA GLY A 87 3.73 -1.87 7.35
C GLY A 87 4.81 -0.93 6.83
N ASN A 88 5.06 -0.86 5.52
CA ASN A 88 6.08 0.01 4.94
C ASN A 88 5.64 1.47 4.90
N GLU A 89 4.36 1.76 4.67
CA GLU A 89 3.84 3.13 4.77
C GLU A 89 3.81 3.61 6.22
N LEU A 90 3.38 2.74 7.15
CA LEU A 90 3.42 3.02 8.59
C LEU A 90 4.86 3.14 9.10
N ALA A 91 5.77 2.26 8.69
CA ALA A 91 7.19 2.30 9.05
C ALA A 91 7.84 3.56 8.48
N SER A 92 7.62 3.89 7.20
CA SER A 92 8.10 5.14 6.61
C SER A 92 7.56 6.36 7.35
N ARG A 93 6.30 6.31 7.81
CA ARG A 93 5.67 7.38 8.59
C ARG A 93 6.21 7.46 10.03
N LEU A 94 6.56 6.32 10.63
CA LEU A 94 7.19 6.24 11.94
C LEU A 94 8.64 6.74 11.88
N ASP A 95 9.42 6.33 10.89
CA ASP A 95 10.77 6.82 10.64
C ASP A 95 10.78 8.34 10.42
N ALA A 96 9.83 8.86 9.64
CA ALA A 96 9.66 10.29 9.43
C ALA A 96 9.28 11.05 10.71
N LEU A 97 8.48 10.42 11.59
CA LEU A 97 8.13 10.99 12.90
C LEU A 97 9.33 10.98 13.85
N GLU A 98 10.09 9.89 13.88
CA GLU A 98 11.30 9.75 14.69
C GLU A 98 12.35 10.79 14.29
N GLN A 99 12.60 10.96 12.99
CA GLN A 99 13.51 11.97 12.47
C GLN A 99 13.08 13.39 12.88
N ARG A 100 11.78 13.68 12.84
CA ARG A 100 11.25 14.99 13.21
C ARG A 100 11.32 15.24 14.72
N LEU A 101 11.18 14.21 15.55
CA LEU A 101 11.39 14.31 17.00
C LEU A 101 12.85 14.54 17.36
N ALA A 102 13.78 13.89 16.64
CA ALA A 102 15.22 14.15 16.79
C ALA A 102 15.55 15.62 16.47
N GLU A 103 15.05 16.14 15.35
CA GLU A 103 15.28 17.54 14.96
C GLU A 103 14.71 18.55 15.97
N ILE A 104 13.55 18.26 16.57
CA ILE A 104 12.98 19.10 17.63
C ILE A 104 13.88 19.07 18.88
N THR A 105 14.42 17.90 19.23
CA THR A 105 15.31 17.75 20.38
C THR A 105 16.59 18.55 20.19
N ASP A 106 17.24 18.43 19.04
CA ASP A 106 18.46 19.19 18.71
C ASP A 106 18.20 20.70 18.78
N ARG A 107 17.07 21.15 18.23
CA ARG A 107 16.71 22.56 18.24
C ARG A 107 16.39 23.09 19.65
N LEU A 108 15.86 22.24 20.54
CA LEU A 108 15.65 22.60 21.94
C LEU A 108 16.99 22.72 22.68
N GLU A 109 17.96 21.87 22.39
CA GLU A 109 19.32 21.94 22.94
C GLU A 109 20.05 23.21 22.50
N ASP A 110 19.93 23.57 21.22
CA ASP A 110 20.48 24.83 20.68
C ASP A 110 19.86 26.06 21.36
N VAL A 111 18.55 26.07 21.55
CA VAL A 111 17.84 27.16 22.25
C VAL A 111 18.28 27.23 23.71
N GLN A 112 18.45 26.09 24.38
CA GLN A 112 18.92 26.05 25.76
C GLN A 112 20.35 26.61 25.89
N THR A 113 21.25 26.23 24.99
CA THR A 113 22.63 26.73 24.94
C THR A 113 22.69 28.23 24.66
N SER A 114 21.87 28.70 23.72
CA SER A 114 21.75 30.13 23.39
C SER A 114 21.25 30.93 24.59
N LEU A 115 20.24 30.43 25.30
CA LEU A 115 19.71 31.06 26.51
C LEU A 115 20.76 31.08 27.63
N ALA A 116 21.52 30.00 27.84
CA ALA A 116 22.60 29.98 28.83
C ALA A 116 23.65 31.04 28.54
N THR A 117 24.05 31.18 27.27
CA THR A 117 25.01 32.21 26.82
C THR A 117 24.49 33.63 27.07
N VAL A 118 23.22 33.87 26.77
CA VAL A 118 22.57 35.16 27.03
C VAL A 118 22.51 35.45 28.54
N VAL A 119 22.15 34.46 29.36
CA VAL A 119 22.12 34.60 30.82
C VAL A 119 23.51 34.91 31.39
N GLU A 120 24.58 34.27 30.90
CA GLU A 120 25.95 34.59 31.31
C GLU A 120 26.34 36.02 30.94
N HIS A 121 25.96 36.49 29.74
CA HIS A 121 26.27 37.84 29.28
C HIS A 121 25.55 38.93 30.09
N ILE A 122 24.33 38.65 30.57
CA ILE A 122 23.54 39.58 31.38
C ILE A 122 23.94 39.54 32.86
N ARG A 123 24.70 38.53 33.30
CA ARG A 123 25.13 38.39 34.70
C ARG A 123 26.18 39.48 35.01
N PRO A 124 25.91 40.46 35.88
CA PRO A 124 26.87 41.52 36.16
C PRO A 124 28.10 40.93 36.86
N LYS A 125 29.30 41.29 36.38
CA LYS A 125 30.58 41.03 37.05
C LYS A 125 30.53 41.67 38.44
N ARG A 126 30.32 40.86 39.47
CA ARG A 126 30.55 41.25 40.87
C ARG A 126 32.00 41.00 41.23
#